data_AF-A0AAX3LMR4-F1
#
_entry.id   AF-A0AAX3LMR4-F1
#
_cell.length_a   1.000
_cell.length_b   1.000
_cell.length_c   1.000
_cell.angle_alpha   90.00
_cell.angle_beta   90.00
_cell.angle_gamma   90.00
#
_symmetry.space_group_name_H-M   'P 1'
#
loop_
_entity.id
_entity.type
_entity.pdbx_description
1 polymer ?
#
loop_
_entity_poly.entity_id
_entity_poly.type
_entity_poly.pdbx_seq_one_letter_code
_entity_poly.pdbx_strand_id
1 'polypeptide(L)'
;MARIDYFFATLSPYCYLAGNRLEAIAEKHGAEIVYKPFDIVAAFPRTGGLPPAERHPSRNEYRAQDLPRQARKLGLPFNLKPAHWPTNGAPAAYAVIAAQNAGGGDLGKLTHAITRAVWAEEKDIGHDDVVRACLSEAGFDPALADSGLLQGAETYAANLEEAVAQGVFGAPFYIVGDQKFWGQDRLEDLDLHLGGKL
;
A
#
# COMPACT_ATOMS: atom_id res chain seq x y z
N MET A 1 -22.90 0.90 -5.90
CA MET A 1 -21.63 1.47 -5.40
C MET A 1 -20.52 0.61 -5.96
N ALA A 2 -19.57 1.18 -6.69
CA ALA A 2 -18.41 0.39 -7.14
C ALA A 2 -17.53 0.05 -5.93
N ARG A 3 -16.89 -1.11 -5.95
CA ARG A 3 -15.92 -1.53 -4.92
C ARG A 3 -14.55 -1.64 -5.57
N ILE A 4 -13.55 -1.05 -4.93
CA ILE A 4 -12.14 -1.09 -5.32
C ILE A 4 -11.41 -1.92 -4.29
N ASP A 5 -11.00 -3.13 -4.66
CA ASP A 5 -10.09 -3.93 -3.82
C ASP A 5 -8.67 -3.39 -4.03
N TYR A 6 -8.10 -2.82 -2.96
CA TYR A 6 -6.78 -2.21 -2.97
C TYR A 6 -5.75 -3.13 -2.31
N PHE A 7 -4.98 -3.85 -3.13
CA PHE A 7 -3.87 -4.66 -2.67
C PHE A 7 -2.59 -3.82 -2.60
N PHE A 8 -1.96 -3.80 -1.42
CA PHE A 8 -0.76 -3.02 -1.20
C PHE A 8 0.23 -3.64 -0.22
N ALA A 9 1.44 -3.10 -0.19
CA ALA A 9 2.47 -3.46 0.77
C ALA A 9 2.97 -2.19 1.47
N THR A 10 2.99 -2.20 2.80
CA THR A 10 3.33 -1.06 3.67
C THR A 10 4.76 -0.55 3.48
N LEU A 11 5.67 -1.41 2.98
CA LEU A 11 7.04 -1.06 2.62
C LEU A 11 7.23 -0.66 1.14
N SER A 12 6.17 -0.60 0.32
CA SER A 12 6.31 -0.30 -1.12
C SER A 12 6.46 1.20 -1.38
N PRO A 13 7.48 1.64 -2.14
CA PRO A 13 7.63 3.05 -2.47
C PRO A 13 6.56 3.53 -3.45
N TYR A 14 6.05 2.64 -4.31
CA TYR A 14 4.99 3.03 -5.22
C TYR A 14 3.64 3.15 -4.51
N CYS A 15 3.45 2.47 -3.36
CA CYS A 15 2.30 2.72 -2.49
C CYS A 15 2.41 4.09 -1.81
N TYR A 16 3.60 4.47 -1.32
CA TYR A 16 3.85 5.84 -0.86
C TYR A 16 3.53 6.87 -1.95
N LEU A 17 4.05 6.66 -3.15
CA LEU A 17 3.83 7.57 -4.28
C LEU A 17 2.38 7.60 -4.75
N ALA A 18 1.53 6.62 -4.43
CA ALA A 18 0.10 6.72 -4.70
C ALA A 18 -0.51 7.95 -3.98
N GLY A 19 0.02 8.31 -2.80
CA GLY A 19 -0.55 9.36 -1.96
C GLY A 19 -1.99 9.02 -1.59
N ASN A 20 -2.82 10.06 -1.49
CA ASN A 20 -4.27 9.90 -1.23
C ASN A 20 -5.11 9.98 -2.51
N ARG A 21 -4.49 9.73 -3.69
CA ARG A 21 -5.17 9.89 -4.98
C ARG A 21 -6.22 8.80 -5.20
N LEU A 22 -6.04 7.60 -4.66
CA LEU A 22 -7.05 6.55 -4.71
C LEU A 22 -8.33 7.00 -4.00
N GLU A 23 -8.18 7.59 -2.81
CA GLU A 23 -9.28 8.08 -1.97
C GLU A 23 -10.02 9.22 -2.66
N ALA A 24 -9.30 10.16 -3.27
CA ALA A 24 -9.91 11.23 -4.07
C ALA A 24 -10.73 10.70 -5.27
N ILE A 25 -10.24 9.63 -5.92
CA ILE A 25 -10.96 8.97 -7.01
C ILE A 25 -12.19 8.24 -6.47
N ALA A 26 -12.07 7.52 -5.36
CA ALA A 26 -13.18 6.81 -4.75
C ALA A 26 -14.28 7.77 -4.30
N GLU A 27 -13.93 8.88 -3.65
CA GLU A 27 -14.88 9.93 -3.25
C GLU A 27 -15.60 10.52 -4.47
N LYS A 28 -14.85 10.88 -5.52
CA LYS A 28 -15.39 11.44 -6.76
C LYS A 28 -16.47 10.55 -7.40
N HIS A 29 -16.30 9.23 -7.34
CA HIS A 29 -17.20 8.25 -7.96
C HIS A 29 -18.18 7.59 -6.97
N GLY A 30 -18.15 7.97 -5.69
CA GLY A 30 -18.88 7.27 -4.63
C GLY A 30 -18.56 5.77 -4.61
N ALA A 31 -17.28 5.41 -4.77
CA ALA A 31 -16.81 4.02 -4.68
C ALA A 31 -16.31 3.70 -3.27
N GLU A 32 -16.43 2.44 -2.87
CA GLU A 32 -15.85 1.90 -1.65
C GLU A 32 -14.43 1.40 -1.91
N ILE A 33 -13.50 1.66 -0.98
CA ILE A 33 -12.17 1.06 -1.00
C ILE A 33 -12.11 -0.02 0.07
N VAL A 34 -11.67 -1.22 -0.31
CA VAL A 34 -11.32 -2.29 0.62
C VAL A 34 -9.81 -2.44 0.65
N TYR A 35 -9.21 -2.07 1.77
CA TYR A 35 -7.76 -2.11 1.99
C TYR A 35 -7.32 -3.55 2.28
N LYS A 36 -6.45 -4.07 1.43
CA LYS A 36 -5.92 -5.44 1.50
C LYS A 36 -4.40 -5.42 1.54
N PRO A 37 -3.78 -5.05 2.67
CA PRO A 37 -2.33 -5.21 2.80
C PRO A 37 -1.98 -6.69 2.71
N PHE A 38 -0.91 -7.02 1.98
CA PHE A 38 -0.48 -8.40 1.76
C PHE A 38 1.05 -8.54 1.72
N ASP A 39 1.53 -9.78 1.88
CA ASP A 39 2.95 -10.09 1.82
C ASP A 39 3.47 -10.12 0.39
N ILE A 40 3.94 -8.97 -0.07
CA ILE A 40 4.51 -8.83 -1.41
C ILE A 40 5.78 -9.69 -1.61
N VAL A 41 6.54 -9.96 -0.54
CA VAL A 41 7.76 -10.77 -0.65
C VAL A 41 7.39 -12.23 -0.93
N ALA A 42 6.39 -12.76 -0.23
CA ALA A 42 5.83 -14.08 -0.48
C ALA A 42 5.09 -14.18 -1.82
N ALA A 43 4.49 -13.07 -2.30
CA ALA A 43 3.76 -13.04 -3.56
C ALA A 43 4.70 -13.14 -4.78
N PHE A 44 5.87 -12.50 -4.76
CA PHE A 44 6.78 -12.44 -5.91
C PHE A 44 7.03 -13.79 -6.60
N PRO A 45 7.57 -14.83 -5.93
CA PRO A 45 7.85 -16.11 -6.59
C PRO A 45 6.58 -16.84 -7.05
N ARG A 46 5.43 -16.57 -6.43
CA ARG A 46 4.13 -17.19 -6.78
C ARG A 46 3.52 -16.61 -8.04
N THR A 47 3.94 -15.42 -8.45
CA THR A 47 3.39 -14.69 -9.60
C THR A 47 4.46 -14.29 -10.64
N GLY A 48 5.63 -14.95 -10.61
CA GLY A 48 6.72 -14.71 -11.57
C GLY A 48 7.52 -13.41 -11.35
N GLY A 49 7.36 -12.76 -10.20
CA GLY A 49 8.13 -11.59 -9.79
C GLY A 49 9.42 -11.96 -9.04
N LEU A 50 10.31 -10.97 -8.90
CA LEU A 50 11.51 -11.06 -8.06
C LEU A 50 11.57 -9.86 -7.10
N PRO A 51 12.03 -10.06 -5.85
CA PRO A 51 12.35 -8.95 -4.96
C PRO A 51 13.48 -8.09 -5.55
N PRO A 52 13.57 -6.79 -5.22
CA PRO A 52 14.54 -5.89 -5.84
C PRO A 52 16.00 -6.36 -5.78
N ALA A 53 16.41 -7.02 -4.69
CA ALA A 53 17.75 -7.55 -4.52
C ALA A 53 18.13 -8.62 -5.56
N GLU A 54 17.15 -9.34 -6.12
CA GLU A 54 17.36 -10.41 -7.10
C GLU A 54 17.11 -9.96 -8.54
N ARG A 55 16.67 -8.71 -8.74
CA ARG A 55 16.40 -8.18 -10.09
C ARG A 55 17.70 -7.88 -10.84
N HIS A 56 17.64 -8.03 -12.15
CA HIS A 56 18.71 -7.60 -13.05
C HIS A 56 19.10 -6.12 -12.82
N PRO A 57 20.40 -5.75 -12.85
CA PRO A 57 20.87 -4.39 -12.63
C PRO A 57 20.12 -3.31 -13.44
N SER A 58 19.82 -3.56 -14.71
CA SER A 58 19.06 -2.60 -15.55
C SER A 58 17.68 -2.24 -14.99
N ARG A 59 16.98 -3.17 -14.32
CA ARG A 59 15.68 -2.89 -13.68
C ARG A 59 15.87 -2.03 -12.43
N ASN A 60 16.94 -2.28 -11.68
CA ASN A 60 17.28 -1.52 -10.47
C ASN A 60 17.76 -0.11 -10.80
N GLU A 61 18.56 0.07 -11.84
CA GLU A 61 18.98 1.37 -12.36
C GLU A 61 17.79 2.20 -12.84
N TYR A 62 16.89 1.61 -13.63
CA TYR A 62 15.65 2.28 -14.04
C TYR A 62 14.82 2.70 -12.83
N ARG A 63 14.58 1.78 -11.89
CA ARG A 63 13.83 2.06 -10.65
C ARG A 63 14.45 3.22 -9.85
N ALA A 64 15.78 3.27 -9.76
CA ALA A 64 16.51 4.32 -9.05
C ALA A 64 16.36 5.70 -9.69
N GLN A 65 16.12 5.78 -11.00
CA GLN A 65 15.81 7.03 -11.68
C GLN A 65 14.33 7.39 -11.63
N ASP A 66 13.46 6.39 -11.75
CA ASP A 66 12.01 6.58 -11.81
C ASP A 66 11.45 7.06 -10.46
N LEU A 67 11.81 6.41 -9.35
CA LEU A 67 11.27 6.76 -8.04
C LEU A 67 11.44 8.25 -7.67
N PRO A 68 12.65 8.86 -7.75
CA PRO A 68 12.81 10.28 -7.49
C PRO A 68 12.10 11.18 -8.50
N ARG A 69 11.96 10.73 -9.76
CA ARG A 69 11.24 11.47 -10.80
C ARG A 69 9.75 11.55 -10.48
N GLN A 70 9.14 10.42 -10.11
CA GLN A 70 7.73 10.38 -9.73
C GLN A 70 7.49 11.17 -8.45
N ALA A 71 8.35 11.02 -7.42
CA ALA A 71 8.26 11.82 -6.20
C ALA A 71 8.25 13.33 -6.49
N ARG A 72 9.18 13.82 -7.32
CA ARG A 72 9.22 15.24 -7.73
C ARG A 72 7.98 15.68 -8.50
N LYS A 73 7.47 14.86 -9.42
CA LYS A 73 6.22 15.17 -10.15
C LYS A 73 5.03 15.32 -9.21
N LEU A 74 4.99 14.52 -8.14
CA LEU A 74 3.91 14.51 -7.16
C LEU A 74 4.13 15.50 -6.00
N GLY A 75 5.28 16.18 -5.94
CA GLY A 75 5.61 17.07 -4.84
C GLY A 75 5.82 16.37 -3.49
N LEU A 76 6.13 15.06 -3.50
CA LEU A 76 6.31 14.27 -2.28
C LEU A 76 7.78 14.22 -1.86
N PRO A 77 8.11 14.44 -0.57
CA PRO A 77 9.46 14.21 -0.06
C PRO A 77 9.82 12.73 -0.23
N PHE A 78 11.06 12.41 -0.60
CA PHE A 78 11.43 11.03 -0.90
C PHE A 78 12.91 10.78 -0.68
N ASN A 79 13.21 9.74 0.09
CA ASN A 79 14.53 9.16 0.25
C ASN A 79 14.61 7.87 -0.57
N LEU A 80 15.54 7.80 -1.53
CA LEU A 80 15.72 6.62 -2.38
C LEU A 80 16.27 5.41 -1.62
N LYS A 81 17.00 5.64 -0.51
CA LYS A 81 17.65 4.62 0.31
C LYS A 81 17.38 4.91 1.78
N PRO A 82 16.12 4.78 2.24
CA PRO A 82 15.80 5.04 3.64
C PRO A 82 16.46 4.00 4.55
N ALA A 83 16.86 4.43 5.75
CA ALA A 83 17.71 3.67 6.66
C ALA A 83 17.24 2.24 6.97
N HIS A 84 15.92 2.01 7.03
CA HIS A 84 15.33 0.75 7.47
C HIS A 84 14.78 -0.13 6.34
N TRP A 85 14.93 0.27 5.07
CA TRP A 85 14.34 -0.51 3.97
C TRP A 85 15.31 -1.59 3.44
N PRO A 86 14.84 -2.85 3.28
CA PRO A 86 13.49 -3.35 3.56
C PRO A 86 13.25 -3.62 5.06
N THR A 87 12.12 -3.14 5.57
CA THR A 87 11.64 -3.37 6.95
C THR A 87 10.55 -4.45 6.98
N ASN A 88 10.30 -5.04 8.15
CA ASN A 88 9.15 -5.91 8.38
C ASN A 88 7.85 -5.10 8.33
N GLY A 89 7.10 -5.22 7.24
CA GLY A 89 5.83 -4.51 7.05
C GLY A 89 4.60 -5.14 7.74
N ALA A 90 4.74 -6.32 8.34
CA ALA A 90 3.60 -7.07 8.87
C ALA A 90 2.90 -6.38 10.06
N PRO A 91 3.60 -5.84 11.09
CA PRO A 91 2.94 -5.13 12.19
C PRO A 91 2.08 -3.96 11.69
N ALA A 92 2.63 -3.15 10.78
CA ALA A 92 1.90 -2.04 10.17
C ALA A 92 0.69 -2.51 9.33
N ALA A 93 0.82 -3.65 8.61
CA ALA A 93 -0.29 -4.24 7.87
C ALA A 93 -1.43 -4.69 8.80
N TYR A 94 -1.09 -5.30 9.94
CA TYR A 94 -2.08 -5.73 10.94
C TYR A 94 -2.82 -4.53 11.53
N ALA A 95 -2.11 -3.43 11.81
CA ALA A 95 -2.72 -2.20 12.29
C ALA A 95 -3.70 -1.60 11.26
N VAL A 96 -3.39 -1.63 9.96
CA VAL A 96 -4.34 -1.18 8.93
C VAL A 96 -5.59 -2.08 8.89
N ILE A 97 -5.42 -3.39 9.00
CA ILE A 97 -6.56 -4.33 9.07
C ILE A 97 -7.42 -4.05 10.31
N ALA A 98 -6.80 -3.87 11.47
CA ALA A 98 -7.49 -3.56 12.72
C ALA A 98 -8.24 -2.22 12.63
N ALA A 99 -7.61 -1.19 12.06
CA ALA A 99 -8.22 0.11 11.80
C ALA A 99 -9.41 0.02 10.85
N GLN A 100 -9.32 -0.80 9.81
CA GLN A 100 -10.41 -1.02 8.86
C GLN A 100 -11.62 -1.68 9.54
N ASN A 101 -11.39 -2.64 10.42
CA ASN A 101 -12.45 -3.33 11.16
C ASN A 101 -13.09 -2.43 12.23
N ALA A 102 -12.29 -1.59 12.90
CA ALA A 102 -12.76 -0.68 13.93
C ALA A 102 -13.56 0.51 13.37
N GLY A 103 -13.16 1.03 12.22
CA GLY A 103 -13.71 2.26 11.65
C GLY A 103 -13.36 3.51 12.46
N GLY A 104 -13.99 4.64 12.11
CA GLY A 104 -13.90 5.89 12.87
C GLY A 104 -12.68 6.79 12.58
N GLY A 105 -11.72 6.34 11.78
CA GLY A 105 -10.57 7.13 11.31
C GLY A 105 -10.43 7.14 9.78
N ASP A 106 -9.30 7.62 9.27
CA ASP A 106 -9.00 7.74 7.84
C ASP A 106 -7.96 6.70 7.39
N LEU A 107 -8.44 5.64 6.72
CA LEU A 107 -7.59 4.54 6.24
C LEU A 107 -6.58 4.95 5.17
N GLY A 108 -6.95 5.91 4.30
CA GLY A 108 -6.05 6.42 3.28
C GLY A 108 -4.90 7.19 3.91
N LYS A 109 -5.23 8.08 4.86
CA LYS A 109 -4.23 8.80 5.66
C LYS A 109 -3.34 7.86 6.46
N LEU A 110 -3.89 6.80 7.07
CA LEU A 110 -3.11 5.79 7.79
C LEU A 110 -2.11 5.09 6.85
N THR A 111 -2.60 4.60 5.71
CA THR A 111 -1.79 3.89 4.72
C THR A 111 -0.67 4.78 4.17
N HIS A 112 -0.98 6.04 3.88
CA HIS A 112 0.01 7.01 3.43
C HIS A 112 0.99 7.38 4.56
N ALA A 113 0.55 7.57 5.80
CA ALA A 113 1.44 7.87 6.94
C ALA A 113 2.45 6.75 7.19
N ILE A 114 2.02 5.48 7.13
CA ILE A 114 2.89 4.30 7.29
C ILE A 114 3.95 4.27 6.18
N THR A 115 3.53 4.41 4.92
CA THR A 115 4.46 4.35 3.79
C THR A 115 5.40 5.58 3.77
N ARG A 116 4.92 6.76 4.18
CA ARG A 116 5.72 7.98 4.36
C ARG A 116 6.78 7.83 5.45
N ALA A 117 6.44 7.16 6.56
CA ALA A 117 7.38 6.90 7.65
C ALA A 117 8.65 6.19 7.13
N VAL A 118 8.48 5.22 6.22
CA VAL A 118 9.60 4.55 5.56
C VAL A 118 10.30 5.47 4.56
N TRP A 119 9.55 6.01 3.59
CA TRP A 119 10.12 6.56 2.36
C TRP A 119 10.49 8.04 2.43
N ALA A 120 10.09 8.76 3.46
CA ALA A 120 10.40 10.18 3.64
C ALA A 120 11.01 10.50 5.01
N GLU A 121 10.72 9.70 6.04
CA GLU A 121 11.04 10.05 7.43
C GLU A 121 12.11 9.14 8.06
N GLU A 122 12.64 8.17 7.31
CA GLU A 122 13.66 7.22 7.78
C GLU A 122 13.27 6.46 9.07
N LYS A 123 11.98 6.12 9.22
CA LYS A 123 11.46 5.36 10.36
C LYS A 123 11.26 3.89 10.02
N ASP A 124 11.27 3.07 11.06
CA ASP A 124 11.04 1.63 10.99
C ASP A 124 9.58 1.29 11.34
N ILE A 125 8.79 0.87 10.35
CA ILE A 125 7.39 0.46 10.55
C ILE A 125 7.24 -0.96 11.14
N GLY A 126 8.37 -1.62 11.44
CA GLY A 126 8.40 -2.82 12.26
C GLY A 126 8.32 -2.53 13.76
N HIS A 127 8.43 -1.26 14.18
CA HIS A 127 8.33 -0.84 15.58
C HIS A 127 6.94 -0.30 15.93
N ASP A 128 6.42 -0.70 17.09
CA ASP A 128 5.08 -0.36 17.54
C ASP A 128 4.87 1.15 17.76
N ASP A 129 5.89 1.86 18.24
CA ASP A 129 5.81 3.30 18.48
C ASP A 129 5.56 4.09 17.19
N VAL A 130 6.21 3.69 16.09
CA VAL A 130 5.98 4.26 14.76
C VAL A 130 4.57 3.96 14.27
N VAL A 131 4.10 2.72 14.41
CA VAL A 131 2.75 2.31 13.98
C VAL A 131 1.66 3.05 14.77
N ARG A 132 1.82 3.19 16.09
CA ARG A 132 0.91 3.95 16.97
C ARG A 132 0.85 5.43 16.62
N ALA A 133 1.98 6.03 16.27
CA ALA A 133 2.04 7.42 15.82
C ALA A 133 1.23 7.59 14.52
N CYS A 134 1.38 6.67 13.56
CA CYS A 134 0.60 6.70 12.32
C CYS A 134 -0.91 6.50 12.55
N LEU A 135 -1.30 5.58 13.44
CA LEU A 135 -2.71 5.39 13.86
C LEU A 135 -3.29 6.69 14.42
N SER A 136 -2.59 7.30 15.37
CA SER A 136 -3.02 8.54 16.02
C SER A 136 -3.15 9.69 15.02
N GLU A 137 -2.18 9.84 14.11
CA GLU A 137 -2.22 10.84 13.04
C GLU A 137 -3.45 10.67 12.14
N ALA A 138 -3.83 9.43 11.87
CA ALA A 138 -4.98 9.07 11.04
C ALA A 138 -6.33 9.07 11.79
N GLY A 139 -6.33 9.42 13.08
CA GLY A 139 -7.54 9.51 13.90
C GLY A 139 -8.04 8.17 14.45
N PHE A 140 -7.19 7.13 14.44
CA PHE A 140 -7.49 5.84 15.06
C PHE A 140 -6.93 5.75 16.47
N ASP A 141 -7.48 4.81 17.26
CA ASP A 141 -6.92 4.45 18.56
C ASP A 141 -5.53 3.78 18.38
N PRO A 142 -4.44 4.33 18.95
CA PRO A 142 -3.14 3.68 18.89
C PRO A 142 -3.09 2.30 19.54
N ALA A 143 -4.05 1.93 20.40
CA ALA A 143 -4.14 0.60 20.97
C ALA A 143 -4.49 -0.49 19.93
N LEU A 144 -4.97 -0.10 18.74
CA LEU A 144 -5.22 -1.04 17.64
C LEU A 144 -3.95 -1.74 17.13
N ALA A 145 -2.77 -1.19 17.43
CA ALA A 145 -1.50 -1.86 17.18
C ALA A 145 -1.37 -3.19 17.97
N ASP A 146 -2.03 -3.32 19.14
CA ASP A 146 -1.97 -4.52 19.98
C ASP A 146 -3.19 -5.43 19.79
N SER A 147 -4.38 -4.84 19.75
CA SER A 147 -5.63 -5.59 19.89
C SER A 147 -5.99 -6.42 18.66
N GLY A 148 -5.36 -6.13 17.52
CA GLY A 148 -5.66 -6.75 16.23
C GLY A 148 -4.66 -7.79 15.75
N LEU A 149 -3.62 -8.15 16.52
CA LEU A 149 -2.48 -8.90 15.99
C LEU A 149 -2.85 -10.28 15.40
N LEU A 150 -3.64 -11.09 16.13
CA LEU A 150 -4.00 -12.44 15.67
C LEU A 150 -4.91 -12.38 14.43
N GLN A 151 -6.01 -11.63 14.50
CA GLN A 151 -6.94 -11.46 13.38
C GLN A 151 -6.26 -10.78 12.18
N GLY A 152 -5.38 -9.82 12.44
CA GLY A 152 -4.57 -9.14 11.44
C GLY A 152 -3.63 -10.10 10.72
N ALA A 153 -2.98 -11.01 11.44
CA ALA A 153 -2.12 -12.03 10.85
C ALA A 153 -2.91 -13.00 9.94
N GLU A 154 -4.06 -13.48 10.41
CA GLU A 154 -4.95 -14.35 9.62
C GLU A 154 -5.45 -13.64 8.35
N THR A 155 -5.91 -12.40 8.49
CA THR A 155 -6.42 -11.59 7.38
C THR A 155 -5.31 -11.23 6.39
N TYR A 156 -4.10 -10.95 6.86
CA TYR A 156 -2.93 -10.68 6.00
C TYR A 156 -2.53 -11.91 5.17
N ALA A 157 -2.57 -13.10 5.77
CA ALA A 157 -2.37 -14.35 5.06
C ALA A 157 -3.49 -14.60 4.04
N ALA A 158 -4.75 -14.36 4.41
CA ALA A 158 -5.88 -14.48 3.49
C ALA A 158 -5.80 -13.49 2.32
N ASN A 159 -5.40 -12.25 2.57
CA ASN A 159 -5.18 -11.24 1.53
C ASN A 159 -4.08 -11.68 0.55
N LEU A 160 -3.01 -12.33 1.02
CA LEU A 160 -1.98 -12.90 0.15
C LEU A 160 -2.54 -14.01 -0.75
N GLU A 161 -3.30 -14.95 -0.18
CA GLU A 161 -3.91 -16.04 -0.97
C GLU A 161 -4.87 -15.49 -2.02
N GLU A 162 -5.69 -14.51 -1.64
CA GLU A 162 -6.60 -13.82 -2.56
C GLU A 162 -5.84 -13.05 -3.64
N ALA A 163 -4.78 -12.32 -3.28
CA ALA A 163 -3.93 -11.59 -4.22
C ALA A 163 -3.38 -12.55 -5.29
N VAL A 164 -2.82 -13.68 -4.87
CA VAL A 164 -2.27 -14.69 -5.80
C VAL A 164 -3.36 -15.30 -6.67
N ALA A 165 -4.51 -15.67 -6.09
CA ALA A 165 -5.64 -16.24 -6.83
C ALA A 165 -6.20 -15.25 -7.87
N GLN A 166 -6.20 -13.95 -7.56
CA GLN A 166 -6.62 -12.88 -8.47
C GLN A 166 -5.50 -12.40 -9.41
N GLY A 167 -4.30 -12.98 -9.37
CA GLY A 167 -3.19 -12.62 -10.24
C GLY A 167 -2.57 -11.25 -9.94
N VAL A 168 -2.64 -10.79 -8.68
CA VAL A 168 -1.93 -9.61 -8.19
C VAL A 168 -0.46 -9.94 -8.01
N PHE A 169 0.41 -9.29 -8.78
CA PHE A 169 1.85 -9.59 -8.84
C PHE A 169 2.76 -8.48 -8.31
N GLY A 170 2.18 -7.44 -7.70
CA GLY A 170 2.90 -6.31 -7.15
C GLY A 170 1.98 -5.34 -6.42
N ALA A 171 2.55 -4.22 -5.94
CA ALA A 171 1.83 -3.20 -5.19
C ALA A 171 2.27 -1.78 -5.61
N PRO A 172 1.36 -0.78 -5.67
CA PRO A 172 -0.08 -0.89 -5.43
C PRO A 172 -0.81 -1.57 -6.59
N PHE A 173 -1.91 -2.24 -6.29
CA PHE A 173 -2.75 -2.93 -7.29
C PHE A 173 -4.22 -2.72 -6.93
N TYR A 174 -5.04 -2.33 -7.90
CA TYR A 174 -6.46 -2.03 -7.72
C TYR A 174 -7.29 -2.96 -8.61
N ILE A 175 -8.37 -3.52 -8.05
CA ILE A 175 -9.31 -4.38 -8.79
C ILE A 175 -10.72 -3.80 -8.64
N VAL A 176 -11.43 -3.67 -9.77
CA VAL A 176 -12.84 -3.26 -9.84
C VAL A 176 -13.56 -4.21 -10.78
N GLY A 177 -14.43 -5.07 -10.25
CA GLY A 177 -15.06 -6.12 -11.05
C GLY A 177 -14.01 -7.07 -11.65
N ASP A 178 -13.91 -7.13 -12.97
CA ASP A 178 -12.92 -7.93 -13.70
C ASP A 178 -11.68 -7.12 -14.14
N GLN A 179 -11.69 -5.79 -13.95
CA GLN A 179 -10.61 -4.90 -14.36
C GLN A 179 -9.51 -4.77 -13.31
N LYS A 180 -8.27 -4.67 -13.78
CA LYS A 180 -7.05 -4.69 -12.96
C LYS A 180 -6.13 -3.53 -13.33
N PHE A 181 -5.68 -2.78 -12.33
CA PHE A 181 -4.84 -1.59 -12.48
C PHE A 181 -3.63 -1.71 -11.57
N TRP A 182 -2.43 -1.82 -12.14
CA TRP A 182 -1.19 -2.01 -11.38
C TRP A 182 -0.29 -0.78 -11.44
N GLY A 183 0.02 -0.20 -10.27
CA GLY A 183 0.93 0.93 -10.14
C GLY A 183 0.23 2.24 -9.81
N GLN A 184 0.98 3.16 -9.17
CA GLN A 184 0.50 4.50 -8.84
C GLN A 184 0.18 5.36 -10.07
N ASP A 185 0.73 4.98 -11.23
CA ASP A 185 0.55 5.60 -12.53
C ASP A 185 -0.68 5.06 -13.29
N ARG A 186 -1.41 4.08 -12.74
CA ARG A 186 -2.68 3.57 -13.28
C ARG A 186 -3.93 4.12 -12.60
N LEU A 187 -3.76 5.04 -11.66
CA LEU A 187 -4.88 5.72 -11.00
C LEU A 187 -5.71 6.57 -11.98
N GLU A 188 -5.09 7.15 -13.01
CA GLU A 188 -5.85 7.87 -14.06
C GLU A 188 -6.72 6.91 -14.88
N ASP A 189 -6.17 5.74 -15.28
CA ASP A 189 -6.92 4.70 -15.98
C ASP A 189 -8.10 4.20 -15.10
N LEU A 190 -7.87 4.01 -13.79
CA LEU A 190 -8.91 3.66 -12.83
C LEU A 190 -10.01 4.73 -12.74
N ASP A 191 -9.65 6.01 -12.66
CA ASP A 191 -10.59 7.14 -12.64
C ASP A 191 -11.46 7.17 -13.91
N LEU A 192 -10.84 6.99 -15.08
CA LEU A 192 -11.53 6.94 -16.36
C LEU A 192 -12.48 5.74 -16.47
N HIS A 193 -12.06 4.56 -15.99
CA HIS A 193 -12.88 3.36 -15.97
C HIS A 193 -14.12 3.52 -15.07
N LEU A 194 -13.95 4.01 -13.85
CA LEU A 194 -15.08 4.28 -12.94
C LEU A 194 -16.05 5.33 -13.51
N GLY A 195 -15.54 6.26 -14.33
CA GLY A 195 -16.34 7.22 -15.09
C GLY A 195 -17.00 6.67 -16.36
N GLY A 196 -16.86 5.38 -16.68
CA GLY A 196 -17.44 4.73 -17.85
C GLY A 196 -16.81 5.13 -19.19
N LYS A 197 -15.57 5.66 -19.17
CA LYS A 197 -14.83 6.08 -20.38
C LYS A 197 -13.89 5.00 -20.91
N LEU A 198 -13.59 4.00 -20.09
CA LEU A 198 -12.80 2.80 -20.41
C LEU A 198 -13.59 1.55 -20.04
#